data_AF-A0A8J7YUF7-F1
#
_entry.id   AF-A0A8J7YUF7-F1
#
_cell.length_a   1.000
_cell.length_b   1.000
_cell.length_c   1.000
_cell.angle_alpha   90.00
_cell.angle_beta   90.00
_cell.angle_gamma   90.00
#
_symmetry.space_group_name_H-M   'P 1'
#
loop_
_entity.id
_entity.type
_entity.pdbx_description
1 polymer ?
#
loop_
_entity_poly.entity_id
_entity_poly.type
_entity_poly.pdbx_seq_one_letter_code
_entity_poly.pdbx_strand_id
1 'polypeptide(L)'
;MNIKSEELKRKRIKKIKGLDQKFKNQNLRDHMTDMELIFTRHGDASTAEITKSDDSKGFEECLESFTEGGKIAGNARQELKKRKGKKVVSRDIYYKIIEKVQKLENDLKPVYQKRN
;
A
#
# COMPACT_ATOMS: atom_id res chain seq x y z
N MET A 1 -5.53 8.87 -17.91
CA MET A 1 -4.49 8.20 -17.09
C MET A 1 -4.41 6.73 -17.52
N ASN A 2 -3.25 6.20 -17.93
CA ASN A 2 -3.16 4.90 -18.62
C ASN A 2 -3.15 3.75 -17.58
N ILE A 3 -4.04 2.76 -17.66
CA ILE A 3 -4.18 1.62 -16.71
C ILE A 3 -2.82 0.91 -16.48
N LYS A 4 -1.99 0.88 -17.52
CA LYS A 4 -0.61 0.37 -17.50
C LYS A 4 0.29 1.07 -16.46
N SER A 5 0.06 2.35 -16.19
CA SER A 5 0.84 3.16 -15.25
C SER A 5 0.53 2.85 -13.79
N GLU A 6 -0.74 2.59 -13.45
CA GLU A 6 -1.15 2.19 -12.10
C GLU A 6 -0.68 0.77 -11.78
N GLU A 7 -0.75 -0.14 -12.77
CA GLU A 7 -0.19 -1.47 -12.64
C GLU A 7 1.32 -1.44 -12.38
N LEU A 8 2.05 -0.54 -13.07
CA LEU A 8 3.48 -0.33 -12.87
C LEU A 8 3.79 0.25 -11.48
N LYS A 9 2.97 1.19 -10.98
CA LYS A 9 3.10 1.73 -9.61
C LYS A 9 2.87 0.63 -8.58
N ARG A 10 1.82 -0.18 -8.75
CA ARG A 10 1.52 -1.33 -7.88
C ARG A 10 2.68 -2.34 -7.86
N LYS A 11 3.23 -2.68 -9.03
CA LYS A 11 4.42 -3.54 -9.18
C LYS A 11 5.63 -2.96 -8.44
N ARG A 12 5.88 -1.64 -8.54
CA ARG A 12 6.96 -0.97 -7.80
C ARG A 12 6.77 -1.05 -6.28
N ILE A 13 5.56 -0.80 -5.78
CA ILE A 13 5.26 -0.88 -4.34
C ILE A 13 5.45 -2.32 -3.84
N LYS A 14 4.94 -3.32 -4.57
CA LYS A 14 5.15 -4.74 -4.25
C LYS A 14 6.64 -5.10 -4.17
N LYS A 15 7.44 -4.64 -5.13
CA LYS A 15 8.90 -4.83 -5.13
C LYS A 15 9.55 -4.15 -3.93
N ILE A 16 9.15 -2.92 -3.60
CA ILE A 16 9.65 -2.23 -2.40
C ILE A 16 9.34 -3.06 -1.16
N LYS A 17 8.14 -3.62 -1.05
CA LYS A 17 7.67 -4.44 0.08
C LYS A 17 8.20 -5.87 0.11
N GLY A 18 9.05 -6.28 -0.84
CA GLY A 18 9.59 -7.64 -0.90
C GLY A 18 8.56 -8.71 -1.27
N LEU A 19 7.41 -8.31 -1.83
CA LEU A 19 6.36 -9.23 -2.28
C LEU A 19 6.74 -9.77 -3.66
N ASP A 20 7.48 -10.88 -3.66
CA ASP A 20 7.92 -11.54 -4.89
C ASP A 20 6.71 -12.20 -5.60
N GLN A 21 6.64 -12.01 -6.92
CA GLN A 21 5.55 -12.48 -7.76
C GLN A 21 5.54 -14.02 -7.90
N LYS A 22 6.65 -14.67 -7.51
CA LYS A 22 6.76 -16.13 -7.36
C LYS A 22 5.84 -16.70 -6.25
N PHE A 23 5.65 -15.97 -5.15
CA PHE A 23 4.74 -16.37 -4.09
C PHE A 23 3.33 -15.84 -4.41
N LYS A 24 2.57 -16.65 -5.15
CA LYS A 24 1.17 -16.35 -5.48
C LYS A 24 0.38 -16.17 -4.17
N ASN A 25 -0.24 -14.99 -4.00
CA ASN A 25 -1.21 -14.62 -2.95
C ASN A 25 -0.75 -13.74 -1.77
N GLN A 26 0.33 -12.96 -1.90
CA GLN A 26 0.58 -11.88 -0.92
C GLN A 26 -0.24 -10.62 -1.26
N ASN A 27 -1.26 -10.35 -0.44
CA ASN A 27 -2.10 -9.15 -0.54
C ASN A 27 -1.31 -7.91 -0.12
N LEU A 28 -1.23 -6.92 -1.01
CA LEU A 28 -0.44 -5.71 -0.75
C LEU A 28 -0.90 -4.97 0.51
N ARG A 29 -2.22 -4.99 0.78
CA ARG A 29 -2.85 -4.31 1.92
C ARG A 29 -2.31 -4.81 3.27
N ASP A 30 -2.00 -6.09 3.36
CA ASP A 30 -1.48 -6.72 4.58
C ASP A 30 -0.03 -6.32 4.87
N HIS A 31 0.63 -5.72 3.87
CA HIS A 31 2.00 -5.24 3.94
C HIS A 31 2.11 -3.71 3.87
N MET A 32 0.98 -3.00 3.90
CA MET A 32 0.92 -1.54 3.94
C MET A 32 0.85 -1.01 5.37
N THR A 33 1.56 0.08 5.62
CA THR A 33 1.57 0.83 6.89
C THR A 33 0.28 1.61 7.05
N ASP A 34 -0.05 1.97 8.29
CA ASP A 34 -1.25 2.75 8.59
C ASP A 34 -1.32 4.01 7.73
N MET A 35 -0.20 4.71 7.55
CA MET A 35 -0.15 5.89 6.69
C MET A 35 -0.39 5.56 5.22
N GLU A 36 0.15 4.47 4.71
CA GLU A 36 -0.13 4.02 3.33
C GLU A 36 -1.61 3.68 3.14
N LEU A 37 -2.23 3.01 4.11
CA LEU A 37 -3.66 2.69 4.09
C LEU A 37 -4.53 3.95 4.17
N ILE A 38 -4.16 4.90 5.03
CA ILE A 38 -4.85 6.20 5.17
C ILE A 38 -4.79 6.96 3.85
N PHE A 39 -3.63 7.04 3.18
CA PHE A 39 -3.53 7.72 1.88
C PHE A 39 -4.31 7.01 0.77
N THR A 40 -4.40 5.68 0.78
CA THR A 40 -5.27 4.96 -0.14
C THR A 40 -6.73 5.33 0.10
N ARG A 41 -7.20 5.25 1.35
CA ARG A 41 -8.56 5.63 1.70
C ARG A 41 -8.86 7.10 1.40
N HIS A 42 -7.88 7.98 1.59
CA HIS A 42 -8.01 9.39 1.26
C HIS A 42 -8.21 9.62 -0.24
N GLY A 43 -7.50 8.89 -1.09
CA GLY A 43 -7.71 8.92 -2.55
C GLY A 43 -9.08 8.38 -2.95
N ASP A 44 -9.50 7.27 -2.35
CA ASP A 44 -10.82 6.66 -2.60
C ASP A 44 -11.95 7.62 -2.19
N ALA A 45 -11.85 8.22 -1.00
CA ALA A 45 -12.82 9.18 -0.51
C ALA A 45 -12.84 10.46 -1.35
N SER A 46 -11.68 10.98 -1.73
CA SER A 46 -11.59 12.19 -2.58
C SER A 46 -12.20 11.93 -3.95
N THR A 47 -11.91 10.77 -4.54
CA THR A 47 -12.51 10.36 -5.82
C THR A 47 -14.02 10.28 -5.70
N ALA A 48 -14.53 9.59 -4.67
CA ALA A 48 -15.97 9.42 -4.48
C ALA A 48 -16.70 10.77 -4.29
N GLU A 49 -16.07 11.71 -3.59
CA GLU A 49 -16.67 13.03 -3.37
C GLU A 49 -16.66 13.89 -4.63
N ILE A 50 -15.60 13.81 -5.44
CA ILE A 50 -15.52 14.48 -6.74
C ILE A 50 -16.55 13.89 -7.69
N THR A 51 -16.63 12.56 -7.81
CA THR A 51 -17.63 11.88 -8.65
C THR A 51 -19.05 12.29 -8.30
N LYS A 52 -19.37 12.47 -7.01
CA LYS A 52 -20.69 12.96 -6.58
C LYS A 52 -20.90 14.44 -6.91
N SER A 53 -19.89 15.27 -6.72
CA SER A 53 -19.97 16.72 -6.95
C SER A 53 -20.13 17.04 -8.43
N ASP A 54 -19.44 16.29 -9.29
CA ASP A 54 -19.42 16.48 -10.74
C ASP A 54 -20.54 15.67 -11.45
N ASP A 55 -21.37 14.93 -10.70
CA ASP A 55 -22.37 13.98 -11.23
C ASP A 55 -21.82 13.09 -12.35
N SER A 56 -20.57 12.64 -12.18
CA SER A 56 -19.81 11.96 -13.23
C SER A 56 -20.45 10.63 -13.59
N LYS A 57 -20.82 10.48 -14.87
CA LYS A 57 -21.50 9.30 -15.43
C LYS A 57 -20.64 8.63 -16.48
N GLY A 58 -20.72 7.30 -16.51
CA GLY A 58 -19.95 6.51 -17.46
C GLY A 58 -18.46 6.47 -17.15
N PHE A 59 -17.70 5.82 -18.03
CA PHE A 59 -16.32 5.46 -17.77
C PHE A 59 -15.35 6.65 -17.82
N GLU A 60 -15.50 7.53 -18.81
CA GLU A 60 -14.55 8.64 -19.04
C GLU A 60 -14.63 9.70 -17.95
N GLU A 61 -15.83 10.14 -17.58
CA GLU A 61 -16.02 11.12 -16.51
C GLU A 61 -15.56 10.56 -15.15
N CYS A 62 -15.88 9.29 -14.85
CA CYS A 62 -15.36 8.64 -13.66
C CYS A 62 -13.82 8.57 -13.67
N LEU A 63 -13.20 8.31 -14.83
CA LEU A 63 -11.74 8.26 -14.94
C LEU A 63 -11.09 9.61 -14.61
N GLU A 64 -11.75 10.72 -14.94
CA GLU A 64 -11.32 12.06 -14.56
C GLU A 64 -11.41 12.27 -13.05
N SER A 65 -12.54 11.92 -12.41
CA SER A 65 -12.68 12.00 -10.95
C SER A 65 -11.62 11.15 -10.23
N PHE A 66 -11.33 9.95 -10.73
CA PHE A 66 -10.28 9.07 -10.20
C PHE A 66 -8.89 9.69 -10.31
N THR A 67 -8.63 10.35 -11.44
CA THR A 67 -7.36 11.03 -11.67
C THR A 67 -7.18 12.18 -10.68
N GLU A 68 -8.25 12.95 -10.45
CA GLU A 68 -8.21 14.11 -9.56
C GLU A 68 -8.15 13.71 -8.08
N GLY A 69 -8.97 12.76 -7.64
CA GLY A 69 -8.90 12.21 -6.28
C GLY A 69 -7.52 11.58 -5.98
N GLY A 70 -6.92 10.92 -6.97
CA GLY A 70 -5.56 10.40 -6.88
C GLY A 70 -4.48 11.49 -6.77
N LYS A 71 -4.64 12.63 -7.47
CA LYS A 71 -3.74 13.79 -7.34
C LYS A 71 -3.83 14.41 -5.95
N ILE A 72 -5.04 14.63 -5.41
CA ILE A 72 -5.25 15.22 -4.08
C ILE A 72 -4.53 14.40 -3.01
N ALA A 73 -4.78 13.08 -2.97
CA ALA A 73 -4.10 12.20 -2.02
C ALA A 73 -2.59 12.12 -2.26
N GLY A 74 -2.17 12.17 -3.53
CA GLY A 74 -0.77 12.23 -3.94
C GLY A 74 -0.06 13.48 -3.40
N ASN A 75 -0.68 14.64 -3.48
CA ASN A 75 -0.18 15.93 -3.01
C ASN A 75 -0.05 15.93 -1.49
N ALA A 76 -1.11 15.55 -0.77
CA ALA A 76 -1.09 15.44 0.69
C ALA A 76 0.04 14.51 1.18
N ARG A 77 0.25 13.38 0.48
CA ARG A 77 1.36 12.46 0.78
C ARG A 77 2.73 13.10 0.56
N GLN A 78 2.88 13.90 -0.50
CA GLN A 78 4.13 14.59 -0.80
C GLN A 78 4.44 15.68 0.22
N GLU A 79 3.45 16.45 0.65
CA GLU A 79 3.58 17.46 1.69
C GLU A 79 4.02 16.84 3.02
N LEU A 80 3.37 15.76 3.42
CA LEU A 80 3.76 15.02 4.62
C LEU A 80 5.20 14.50 4.52
N LYS A 81 5.58 13.93 3.36
CA LYS A 81 6.96 13.47 3.12
C LYS A 81 7.96 14.61 3.28
N LYS A 82 7.68 15.79 2.72
CA LYS A 82 8.54 16.98 2.83
C LYS A 82 8.71 17.40 4.29
N ARG A 83 7.62 17.45 5.06
CA ARG A 83 7.65 17.88 6.46
C ARG A 83 8.29 16.86 7.40
N LYS A 84 8.08 15.57 7.16
CA LYS A 84 8.66 14.47 7.98
C LYS A 84 10.11 14.15 7.62
N GLY A 85 10.58 14.55 6.42
CA GLY A 85 11.92 14.23 5.91
C GLY A 85 12.15 12.75 5.59
N LYS A 86 11.13 11.89 5.73
CA LYS A 86 11.20 10.44 5.49
C LYS A 86 10.11 9.99 4.53
N LYS A 87 10.36 8.91 3.79
CA LYS A 87 9.36 8.33 2.88
C LYS A 87 8.14 7.84 3.67
N VAL A 88 6.95 8.12 3.16
CA VAL A 88 5.68 7.59 3.70
C VAL A 88 5.53 6.10 3.36
N VAL A 89 5.94 5.72 2.15
CA VAL A 89 6.05 4.30 1.73
C VAL A 89 7.37 3.74 2.26
N SER A 90 7.28 2.74 3.14
CA SER A 90 8.44 2.13 3.79
C SER A 90 8.40 0.61 3.77
N ARG A 91 9.57 -0.03 3.91
CA ARG A 91 9.71 -1.49 4.06
C ARG A 91 9.40 -2.01 5.46
N ASP A 92 9.14 -1.13 6.41
CA ASP A 92 9.17 -1.46 7.84
C ASP A 92 8.24 -2.62 8.25
N ILE A 93 7.10 -2.80 7.58
CA ILE A 93 6.22 -3.95 7.86
C ILE A 93 6.83 -5.27 7.43
N TYR A 94 7.52 -5.32 6.30
CA TYR A 94 8.20 -6.52 5.83
C TYR A 94 9.25 -6.99 6.84
N TYR A 95 10.09 -6.07 7.33
CA TYR A 95 11.11 -6.40 8.33
C TYR A 95 10.51 -6.78 9.69
N LYS A 96 9.45 -6.09 10.15
CA LYS A 96 8.76 -6.45 11.40
C LYS A 96 8.09 -7.83 11.35
N ILE A 97 7.51 -8.21 10.21
CA ILE A 97 6.94 -9.55 10.02
C ILE A 97 8.05 -10.60 10.07
N ILE A 98 9.16 -10.38 9.36
CA ILE A 98 10.31 -11.31 9.38
C ILE A 98 10.87 -11.48 10.78
N GLU A 99 11.09 -10.38 11.51
CA GLU A 99 11.59 -10.43 12.90
C GLU A 99 10.65 -11.21 13.83
N LYS A 100 9.33 -11.04 13.67
CA LYS A 100 8.33 -11.83 14.42
C LYS A 100 8.38 -13.30 14.06
N VAL A 101 8.45 -13.64 12.77
CA VAL A 101 8.54 -15.04 12.30
C VAL A 101 9.83 -15.69 12.81
N GLN A 102 10.96 -15.00 12.74
CA GLN A 102 12.25 -15.50 13.23
C GLN A 102 12.22 -15.76 14.74
N LYS A 103 11.58 -14.89 15.53
CA LYS A 103 11.39 -15.09 16.97
C LYS A 103 10.50 -16.30 17.24
N LEU A 104 9.36 -16.42 16.57
CA LEU A 104 8.45 -17.57 16.70
C LEU A 104 9.13 -18.90 16.34
N GLU A 105 9.92 -18.95 15.26
CA GLU A 105 10.69 -20.15 14.90
C GLU A 105 11.72 -20.52 15.97
N ASN A 106 12.39 -19.52 16.55
CA ASN A 106 13.37 -19.75 17.62
C ASN A 106 12.71 -20.17 18.93
N ASP A 107 11.48 -19.72 19.21
CA ASP A 107 10.69 -20.12 20.37
C ASP A 107 10.11 -21.54 20.20
N LEU A 108 9.88 -22.00 18.97
CA LEU A 108 9.40 -23.35 18.65
C LEU A 108 10.50 -24.42 18.64
N LYS A 109 11.75 -24.08 18.25
CA LYS A 109 12.90 -24.99 18.26
C LYS A 109 13.15 -25.71 19.61
N PRO A 110 13.09 -25.06 20.79
CA PRO A 110 13.32 -25.73 22.07
C PRO A 110 12.19 -26.68 22.49
N VAL A 111 11.00 -26.60 21.87
CA VAL A 111 9.86 -27.50 22.16
C VAL A 111 10.03 -28.86 21.49
N TYR A 112 10.65 -28.91 20.30
CA TYR A 112 10.90 -30.16 19.58
C TYR A 112 12.19 -30.89 20.00
N GLN A 113 13.11 -30.21 20.69
CA GLN A 113 14.36 -30.82 21.18
C GLN A 113 14.24 -31.45 22.58
N LYS A 114 13.10 -31.29 23.28
CA LYS A 114 12.86 -31.84 24.63
C LYS A 114 12.04 -33.12 24.69
N ARG A 115 11.71 -33.73 23.55
CA ARG A 115 11.08 -35.07 23.47
C ARG A 115 12.10 -36.06 22.93
N ASN A 116 13.06 -36.45 23.76
CA ASN A 116 13.86 -37.69 23.68
C ASN A 116 14.45 -37.95 25.05
#